data_AF-A0A3D4QNL4-F1
#
_entry.id   AF-A0A3D4QNL4-F1
#
_cell.length_a   1.000
_cell.length_b   1.000
_cell.length_c   1.000
_cell.angle_alpha   90.00
_cell.angle_beta   90.00
_cell.angle_gamma   90.00
#
_symmetry.space_group_name_H-M   'P 1'
#
loop_
_entity.id
_entity.type
_entity.pdbx_description
1 polymer ?
#
loop_
_entity_poly.entity_id
_entity_poly.type
_entity_poly.pdbx_seq_one_letter_code
_entity_poly.pdbx_strand_id
1 'polypeptide(L)'
;NLNLERIRQFERDNIRLLEEIAIKEQDIREVQENQKILGDTVYKRRQAFEEASEKAEVLLANLEQLNQEISNYQQHIKETKGDIIHVLQRMSDCKSQLSRYHTMESSWKSRLDKIEELTKDRAQERDSLLQTKYSIHNKIMSTKKSLDENNTKKTKLANFLAEEKQSLYTQEEQIQKGKQHLEGKLSRLNLLEDMRKGYEGFYKAVKEILAACQSNSVISSKVCGVVASLIHVPEEFETAVETVLGASLQHIVTQDEEDAKYLISFLRDNKYG
;
A
#
# COMPACT_ATOMS: atom_id res chain seq x y z
N ASN A 1 -120.05 107.25 -98.73
CA ASN A 1 -119.90 105.80 -98.44
C ASN A 1 -118.54 105.25 -98.89
N LEU A 2 -117.42 105.85 -98.46
CA LEU A 2 -116.08 105.26 -98.68
C LEU A 2 -115.08 105.71 -97.60
N ASN A 3 -115.21 106.97 -97.14
CA ASN A 3 -114.35 107.53 -96.09
C ASN A 3 -114.68 107.04 -94.67
N LEU A 4 -115.94 106.68 -94.37
CA LEU A 4 -116.34 106.11 -93.07
C LEU A 4 -115.90 104.64 -92.90
N GLU A 5 -115.79 103.89 -94.01
CA GLU A 5 -115.25 102.51 -93.98
C GLU A 5 -113.73 102.50 -93.81
N ARG A 6 -113.01 103.45 -94.44
CA ARG A 6 -111.56 103.61 -94.22
C ARG A 6 -111.20 104.00 -92.79
N ILE A 7 -111.98 104.88 -92.15
CA ILE A 7 -111.75 105.25 -90.73
C ILE A 7 -111.97 104.03 -89.82
N ARG A 8 -113.04 103.24 -90.02
CA ARG A 8 -113.25 102.00 -89.25
C ARG A 8 -112.19 100.94 -89.51
N GLN A 9 -111.62 100.89 -90.72
CA GLN A 9 -110.54 99.97 -91.06
C GLN A 9 -109.23 100.38 -90.39
N PHE A 10 -108.89 101.67 -90.40
CA PHE A 10 -107.74 102.19 -89.66
C PHE A 10 -107.90 102.07 -88.14
N GLU A 11 -109.10 102.25 -87.59
CA GLU A 11 -109.36 101.99 -86.16
C GLU A 11 -109.17 100.52 -85.79
N ARG A 12 -109.63 99.58 -86.65
CA ARG A 12 -109.40 98.14 -86.44
C ARG A 12 -107.93 97.77 -86.55
N ASP A 13 -107.21 98.33 -87.51
CA ASP A 13 -105.77 98.08 -87.65
C ASP A 13 -104.98 98.69 -86.49
N ASN A 14 -105.39 99.85 -85.96
CA ASN A 14 -104.78 100.45 -84.79
C ASN A 14 -105.05 99.63 -83.52
N ILE A 15 -106.27 99.12 -83.34
CA ILE A 15 -106.61 98.19 -82.25
C ILE A 15 -105.77 96.90 -82.37
N ARG A 16 -105.66 96.33 -83.57
CA ARG A 16 -104.87 95.13 -83.81
C ARG A 16 -103.37 95.36 -83.58
N LEU A 17 -102.81 96.49 -84.02
CA LEU A 17 -101.41 96.83 -83.78
C LEU A 17 -101.14 97.12 -82.29
N LEU A 18 -102.09 97.73 -81.58
CA LEU A 18 -101.99 97.92 -80.13
C LEU A 18 -102.06 96.58 -79.38
N GLU A 19 -102.90 95.64 -79.83
CA GLU A 19 -102.94 94.27 -79.31
C GLU A 19 -101.63 93.51 -79.60
N GLU A 20 -101.08 93.60 -80.82
CA GLU A 20 -99.79 92.99 -81.18
C GLU A 20 -98.62 93.59 -80.40
N ILE A 21 -98.60 94.91 -80.17
CA ILE A 21 -97.62 95.57 -79.30
C ILE A 21 -97.77 95.10 -77.85
N ALA A 22 -99.00 95.01 -77.33
CA ALA A 22 -99.25 94.53 -75.97
C ALA A 22 -98.79 93.07 -75.78
N ILE A 23 -99.03 92.21 -76.77
CA ILE A 23 -98.55 90.81 -76.78
C ILE A 23 -97.02 90.79 -76.82
N LYS A 24 -96.37 91.59 -77.66
CA LYS A 24 -94.90 91.67 -77.74
C LYS A 24 -94.28 92.23 -76.46
N GLU A 25 -94.90 93.21 -75.82
CA GLU A 25 -94.47 93.73 -74.52
C GLU A 25 -94.66 92.71 -73.39
N GLN A 26 -95.67 91.86 -73.49
CA GLN A 26 -95.85 90.73 -72.58
C GLN A 26 -94.77 89.66 -72.82
N ASP A 27 -94.51 89.27 -74.07
CA ASP A 27 -93.44 88.34 -74.44
C ASP A 27 -92.07 88.86 -73.97
N ILE A 28 -91.79 90.15 -74.15
CA ILE A 28 -90.53 90.77 -73.69
C ILE A 28 -90.43 90.71 -72.17
N ARG A 29 -91.53 90.97 -71.44
CA ARG A 29 -91.56 90.83 -69.98
C ARG A 29 -91.32 89.39 -69.55
N GLU A 30 -91.98 88.42 -70.16
CA GLU A 30 -91.79 87.00 -69.87
C GLU A 30 -90.35 86.54 -70.18
N VAL A 31 -89.76 86.99 -71.28
CA VAL A 31 -88.36 86.69 -71.64
C VAL A 31 -87.39 87.34 -70.65
N GLN A 32 -87.65 88.58 -70.20
CA GLN A 32 -86.84 89.25 -69.17
C GLN A 32 -86.96 88.56 -67.81
N GLU A 33 -88.16 88.14 -67.43
CA GLU A 33 -88.42 87.36 -66.21
C GLU A 33 -87.66 86.02 -66.27
N ASN A 34 -87.77 85.30 -67.40
CA ASN A 34 -87.07 84.04 -67.63
C ASN A 34 -85.56 84.21 -67.67
N GLN A 35 -85.03 85.29 -68.27
CA GLN A 35 -83.61 85.60 -68.27
C GLN A 35 -83.09 85.87 -66.86
N LYS A 36 -83.89 86.54 -66.02
CA LYS A 36 -83.57 86.80 -64.61
C LYS A 36 -83.57 85.51 -63.79
N ILE A 37 -84.59 84.67 -63.94
CA ILE A 37 -84.68 83.36 -63.29
C ILE A 37 -83.52 82.45 -63.73
N LEU A 38 -83.18 82.46 -65.01
CA LEU A 38 -82.06 81.69 -65.54
C LEU A 38 -80.71 82.22 -65.00
N GLY A 39 -80.55 83.54 -64.90
CA GLY A 39 -79.40 84.17 -64.26
C GLY A 39 -79.23 83.75 -62.80
N ASP A 40 -80.32 83.77 -62.02
CA ASP A 40 -80.32 83.37 -60.61
C ASP A 40 -80.02 81.87 -60.43
N THR A 41 -80.54 81.01 -61.33
CA THR A 41 -80.26 79.57 -61.27
C THR A 41 -78.82 79.24 -61.67
N VAL A 42 -78.25 79.93 -62.66
CA VAL A 42 -76.83 79.80 -63.02
C VAL A 42 -75.94 80.28 -61.88
N TYR A 43 -76.28 81.40 -61.25
CA TYR A 43 -75.55 81.93 -60.09
C TYR A 43 -75.56 80.93 -58.92
N LYS A 44 -76.74 80.41 -58.54
CA LYS A 44 -76.86 79.40 -57.48
C LYS A 44 -76.11 78.11 -57.79
N ARG A 45 -76.15 77.63 -59.04
CA ARG A 45 -75.40 76.43 -59.45
C ARG A 45 -73.89 76.65 -59.43
N ARG A 46 -73.42 77.83 -59.82
CA ARG A 46 -72.01 78.20 -59.77
C ARG A 46 -71.51 78.24 -58.32
N GLN A 47 -72.27 78.86 -57.43
CA GLN A 47 -71.95 78.90 -56.00
C GLN A 47 -71.91 77.49 -55.40
N ALA A 48 -72.91 76.64 -55.69
CA ALA A 48 -72.92 75.25 -55.22
C ALA A 48 -71.76 74.42 -55.78
N PHE A 49 -71.32 74.69 -57.02
CA PHE A 49 -70.16 74.05 -57.62
C PHE A 49 -68.85 74.50 -56.95
N GLU A 50 -68.69 75.81 -56.68
CA GLU A 50 -67.53 76.35 -55.96
C GLU A 50 -67.45 75.75 -54.55
N GLU A 51 -68.55 75.72 -53.80
CA GLU A 51 -68.59 75.07 -52.47
C GLU A 51 -68.30 73.55 -52.52
N ALA A 52 -68.77 72.85 -53.55
CA ALA A 52 -68.49 71.43 -53.74
C ALA A 52 -67.02 71.19 -54.12
N SER A 53 -66.44 72.08 -54.93
CA SER A 53 -65.03 72.03 -55.34
C SER A 53 -64.11 72.26 -54.14
N GLU A 54 -64.38 73.27 -53.31
CA GLU A 54 -63.62 73.52 -52.08
C GLU A 54 -63.69 72.33 -51.12
N LYS A 55 -64.88 71.74 -50.93
CA LYS A 55 -65.03 70.53 -50.10
C LYS A 55 -64.26 69.34 -50.67
N ALA A 56 -64.24 69.19 -51.99
CA ALA A 56 -63.48 68.14 -52.66
C ALA A 56 -61.96 68.32 -52.48
N GLU A 57 -61.45 69.56 -52.58
CA GLU A 57 -60.04 69.87 -52.33
C GLU A 57 -59.64 69.56 -50.88
N VAL A 58 -60.46 69.95 -49.91
CA VAL A 58 -60.21 69.63 -48.49
C VAL A 58 -60.24 68.11 -48.24
N LEU A 59 -61.19 67.39 -48.85
CA LEU A 59 -61.25 65.93 -48.75
C LEU A 59 -60.04 65.26 -49.41
N LEU A 60 -59.57 65.75 -50.55
CA LEU A 60 -58.36 65.25 -51.21
C LEU A 60 -57.11 65.46 -50.34
N ALA A 61 -56.97 66.65 -49.75
CA ALA A 61 -55.87 66.94 -48.82
C ALA A 61 -55.90 66.02 -47.59
N ASN A 62 -57.09 65.79 -47.01
CA ASN A 62 -57.26 64.86 -45.89
C ASN A 62 -56.95 63.41 -46.27
N LEU A 63 -57.33 62.97 -47.48
CA LEU A 63 -56.99 61.63 -47.98
C LEU A 63 -55.49 61.48 -48.20
N GLU A 64 -54.82 62.51 -48.70
CA GLU A 64 -53.37 62.52 -48.88
C GLU A 64 -52.64 62.43 -47.52
N GLN A 65 -53.08 63.22 -46.54
CA GLN A 65 -52.56 63.14 -45.17
C GLN A 65 -52.78 61.75 -44.55
N LEU A 66 -54.00 61.19 -44.68
CA LEU A 66 -54.31 59.87 -44.15
C LEU A 66 -53.48 58.77 -44.83
N ASN A 67 -53.23 58.88 -46.14
CA ASN A 67 -52.36 57.95 -46.86
C ASN A 67 -50.90 58.05 -46.39
N GLN A 68 -50.40 59.26 -46.10
CA GLN A 68 -49.06 59.43 -45.52
C GLN A 68 -48.98 58.81 -44.12
N GLU A 69 -49.99 59.02 -43.26
CA GLU A 69 -50.07 58.41 -41.94
C GLU A 69 -50.10 56.87 -42.04
N ILE A 70 -50.92 56.31 -42.93
CA ILE A 70 -50.97 54.87 -43.19
C ILE A 70 -49.60 54.34 -43.63
N SER A 71 -48.91 55.05 -44.54
CA SER A 71 -47.58 54.67 -44.99
C SER A 71 -46.57 54.65 -43.84
N ASN A 72 -46.59 55.67 -42.97
CA ASN A 72 -45.72 55.74 -41.80
C ASN A 72 -46.01 54.61 -40.80
N TYR A 73 -47.29 54.33 -40.51
CA TYR A 73 -47.67 53.20 -39.67
C TYR A 73 -47.25 51.85 -40.28
N GLN A 74 -47.38 51.68 -41.59
CA GLN A 74 -46.91 50.47 -42.28
C GLN A 74 -45.40 50.30 -42.17
N GLN A 75 -44.62 51.38 -42.27
CA GLN A 75 -43.17 51.34 -42.08
C GLN A 75 -42.82 50.96 -40.64
N HIS A 76 -43.42 51.60 -39.64
CA HIS A 76 -43.20 51.26 -38.24
C HIS A 76 -43.57 49.81 -37.92
N ILE A 77 -44.70 49.31 -38.46
CA ILE A 77 -45.08 47.89 -38.30
C ILE A 77 -44.00 46.96 -38.88
N LYS A 78 -43.38 47.31 -40.01
CA LYS A 78 -42.29 46.52 -40.59
C LYS A 78 -41.04 46.54 -39.71
N GLU A 79 -40.65 47.70 -39.21
CA GLU A 79 -39.51 47.88 -38.30
C GLU A 79 -39.71 47.06 -37.02
N THR A 80 -40.86 47.22 -36.35
CA THR A 80 -41.17 46.48 -35.11
C THR A 80 -41.23 44.97 -35.35
N LYS A 81 -41.73 44.51 -36.51
CA LYS A 81 -41.66 43.09 -36.88
C LYS A 81 -40.22 42.59 -37.02
N GLY A 82 -39.34 43.40 -37.60
CA GLY A 82 -37.91 43.10 -37.67
C GLY A 82 -37.29 42.93 -36.28
N ASP A 83 -37.58 43.87 -35.38
CA ASP A 83 -37.09 43.82 -33.99
C ASP A 83 -37.59 42.57 -33.24
N ILE A 84 -38.87 42.21 -33.41
CA ILE A 84 -39.45 40.99 -32.82
C ILE A 84 -38.69 39.75 -33.30
N ILE A 85 -38.38 39.65 -34.59
CA ILE A 85 -37.64 38.51 -35.14
C ILE A 85 -36.24 38.44 -34.53
N HIS A 86 -35.54 39.57 -34.40
CA HIS A 86 -34.22 39.60 -33.75
C HIS A 86 -34.28 39.18 -32.28
N VAL A 87 -35.29 39.64 -31.52
CA VAL A 87 -35.48 39.20 -30.13
C VAL A 87 -35.77 37.70 -30.06
N LEU A 88 -36.60 37.15 -30.95
CA LEU A 88 -36.90 35.72 -31.01
C LEU A 88 -35.66 34.87 -31.35
N GLN A 89 -34.81 35.34 -32.25
CA GLN A 89 -33.53 34.70 -32.56
C GLN A 89 -32.62 34.68 -31.33
N ARG A 90 -32.44 35.83 -30.67
CA ARG A 90 -31.63 35.91 -29.44
C ARG A 90 -32.17 35.02 -28.33
N MET A 91 -33.48 34.96 -28.16
CA MET A 91 -34.12 34.06 -27.18
C MET A 91 -33.85 32.58 -27.53
N SER A 92 -33.91 32.22 -28.80
CA SER A 92 -33.62 30.86 -29.26
C SER A 92 -32.15 30.48 -29.02
N ASP A 93 -31.23 31.39 -29.29
CA ASP A 93 -29.81 31.21 -29.03
C ASP A 93 -29.52 31.05 -27.53
N CYS A 94 -30.08 31.93 -26.70
CA CYS A 94 -29.97 31.82 -25.24
C CYS A 94 -30.55 30.50 -24.73
N LYS A 95 -31.67 30.04 -25.27
CA LYS A 95 -32.28 28.75 -24.89
C LYS A 95 -31.38 27.56 -25.27
N SER A 96 -30.78 27.60 -26.45
CA SER A 96 -29.82 26.59 -26.90
C SER A 96 -28.57 26.55 -26.01
N GLN A 97 -28.02 27.72 -25.67
CA GLN A 97 -26.88 27.84 -24.76
C GLN A 97 -27.22 27.31 -23.36
N LEU A 98 -28.39 27.65 -22.83
CA LEU A 98 -28.85 27.17 -21.52
C LEU A 98 -28.96 25.64 -21.50
N SER A 99 -29.53 25.04 -22.54
CA SER A 99 -29.59 23.59 -22.67
C SER A 99 -28.19 22.95 -22.71
N ARG A 100 -27.24 23.56 -23.42
CA ARG A 100 -25.85 23.08 -23.45
C ARG A 100 -25.19 23.15 -22.07
N TYR A 101 -25.35 24.27 -21.36
CA TYR A 101 -24.81 24.42 -20.02
C TYR A 101 -25.43 23.44 -19.03
N HIS A 102 -26.73 23.17 -19.13
CA HIS A 102 -27.38 22.17 -18.29
C HIS A 102 -26.83 20.76 -18.53
N THR A 103 -26.63 20.36 -19.80
CA THR A 103 -25.99 19.08 -20.12
C THR A 103 -24.57 19.02 -19.59
N MET A 104 -23.81 20.10 -19.76
CA MET A 104 -22.44 20.19 -19.26
C MET A 104 -22.41 20.07 -17.73
N GLU A 105 -23.26 20.78 -17.00
CA GLU A 105 -23.39 20.71 -15.54
C GLU A 105 -23.69 19.28 -15.08
N SER A 106 -24.65 18.60 -15.73
CA SER A 106 -24.98 17.20 -15.39
C SER A 106 -23.78 16.26 -15.59
N SER A 107 -23.01 16.46 -16.65
CA SER A 107 -21.80 15.68 -16.91
C SER A 107 -20.69 15.95 -15.88
N TRP A 108 -20.54 17.19 -15.42
CA TRP A 108 -19.58 17.56 -14.38
C TRP A 108 -19.97 16.99 -13.02
N LYS A 109 -21.26 17.04 -12.67
CA LYS A 109 -21.79 16.40 -11.46
C LYS A 109 -21.49 14.90 -11.43
N SER A 110 -21.82 14.19 -12.51
CA SER A 110 -21.52 12.74 -12.61
C SER A 110 -20.01 12.44 -12.53
N ARG A 111 -19.15 13.30 -13.11
CA ARG A 111 -17.71 13.16 -12.97
C ARG A 111 -17.23 13.42 -11.54
N LEU A 112 -17.80 14.39 -10.85
CA LEU A 112 -17.48 14.70 -9.45
C LEU A 112 -17.82 13.52 -8.54
N ASP A 113 -19.04 12.98 -8.67
CA ASP A 113 -19.49 11.81 -7.90
C ASP A 113 -18.53 10.62 -8.07
N LYS A 114 -18.08 10.38 -9.31
CA LYS A 114 -17.13 9.31 -9.61
C LYS A 114 -15.76 9.55 -9.01
N ILE A 115 -15.29 10.79 -8.99
CA ILE A 115 -14.01 11.16 -8.35
C ILE A 115 -14.12 10.98 -6.84
N GLU A 116 -15.23 11.37 -6.22
CA GLU A 116 -15.45 11.18 -4.79
C GLU A 116 -15.47 9.70 -4.39
N GLU A 117 -16.16 8.85 -5.17
CA GLU A 117 -16.16 7.40 -4.99
C GLU A 117 -14.74 6.82 -5.09
N LEU A 118 -14.01 7.12 -6.18
CA LEU A 118 -12.63 6.66 -6.37
C LEU A 118 -11.68 7.14 -5.26
N THR A 119 -11.89 8.35 -4.74
CA THR A 119 -11.07 8.92 -3.67
C THR A 119 -11.33 8.17 -2.36
N LYS A 120 -12.58 7.83 -2.08
CA LYS A 120 -12.96 7.04 -0.90
C LYS A 120 -12.39 5.62 -0.98
N ASP A 121 -12.49 4.97 -2.13
CA ASP A 121 -11.94 3.61 -2.33
C ASP A 121 -10.42 3.60 -2.16
N ARG A 122 -9.72 4.57 -2.77
CA ARG A 122 -8.26 4.72 -2.61
C ARG A 122 -7.85 5.01 -1.17
N ALA A 123 -8.65 5.77 -0.42
CA ALA A 123 -8.38 6.03 1.00
C ALA A 123 -8.51 4.73 1.83
N GLN A 124 -9.55 3.93 1.58
CA GLN A 124 -9.73 2.64 2.24
C GLN A 124 -8.60 1.65 1.89
N GLU A 125 -8.22 1.58 0.62
CA GLU A 125 -7.11 0.73 0.16
C GLU A 125 -5.80 1.15 0.83
N ARG A 126 -5.50 2.45 0.86
CA ARG A 126 -4.33 3.00 1.56
C ARG A 126 -4.30 2.61 3.03
N ASP A 127 -5.42 2.73 3.73
CA ASP A 127 -5.49 2.41 5.15
C ASP A 127 -5.30 0.90 5.40
N SER A 128 -5.83 0.04 4.53
CA SER A 128 -5.58 -1.41 4.57
C SER A 128 -4.11 -1.76 4.31
N LEU A 129 -3.47 -1.08 3.35
CA LEU A 129 -2.04 -1.24 3.06
C LEU A 129 -1.16 -0.75 4.21
N LEU A 130 -1.55 0.31 4.91
CA LEU A 130 -0.86 0.76 6.12
C LEU A 130 -0.97 -0.27 7.25
N GLN A 131 -2.17 -0.82 7.49
CA GLN A 131 -2.36 -1.86 8.50
C GLN A 131 -1.54 -3.12 8.21
N THR A 132 -1.53 -3.58 6.96
CA THR A 132 -0.71 -4.74 6.55
C THR A 132 0.78 -4.44 6.67
N LYS A 133 1.25 -3.24 6.30
CA LYS A 133 2.63 -2.80 6.50
C LYS A 133 3.02 -2.85 7.98
N TYR A 134 2.20 -2.32 8.89
CA TYR A 134 2.48 -2.37 10.32
C TYR A 134 2.48 -3.79 10.88
N SER A 135 1.55 -4.65 10.43
CA SER A 135 1.49 -6.06 10.82
C SER A 135 2.75 -6.82 10.39
N ILE A 136 3.18 -6.65 9.13
CA ILE A 136 4.42 -7.25 8.60
C ILE A 136 5.63 -6.72 9.36
N HIS A 137 5.71 -5.42 9.60
CA HIS A 137 6.81 -4.82 10.35
C HIS A 137 6.92 -5.41 11.77
N ASN A 138 5.79 -5.55 12.47
CA ASN A 138 5.75 -6.15 13.81
C ASN A 138 6.20 -7.63 13.77
N LYS A 139 5.76 -8.40 12.76
CA LYS A 139 6.21 -9.79 12.56
C LYS A 139 7.71 -9.89 12.26
N ILE A 140 8.27 -8.98 11.47
CA ILE A 140 9.71 -8.91 11.20
C ILE A 140 10.46 -8.62 12.49
N MET A 141 10.01 -7.65 13.28
CA MET A 141 10.65 -7.28 14.55
C MET A 141 10.60 -8.43 15.57
N SER A 142 9.48 -9.12 15.71
CA SER A 142 9.36 -10.27 16.61
C SER A 142 10.22 -11.45 16.15
N THR A 143 10.29 -11.70 14.85
CA THR A 143 11.12 -12.76 14.27
C THR A 143 12.61 -12.44 14.45
N LYS A 144 13.01 -11.18 14.22
CA LYS A 144 14.39 -10.73 14.45
C LYS A 144 14.79 -10.89 15.91
N LYS A 145 13.94 -10.47 16.85
CA LYS A 145 14.18 -10.67 18.28
C LYS A 145 14.35 -12.15 18.64
N SER A 146 13.47 -13.01 18.11
CA SER A 146 13.55 -14.46 18.34
C SER A 146 14.81 -15.08 17.74
N LEU A 147 15.25 -14.58 16.58
CA LEU A 147 16.50 -15.00 15.93
C LEU A 147 17.72 -14.59 16.76
N ASP A 148 17.75 -13.36 17.27
CA ASP A 148 18.84 -12.87 18.12
C ASP A 148 18.90 -13.67 19.44
N GLU A 149 17.76 -13.96 20.07
CA GLU A 149 17.67 -14.83 21.24
C GLU A 149 18.19 -16.25 20.95
N ASN A 150 17.82 -16.84 19.82
CA ASN A 150 18.31 -18.16 19.43
C ASN A 150 19.81 -18.15 19.11
N ASN A 151 20.32 -17.10 18.49
CA ASN A 151 21.76 -16.95 18.24
C ASN A 151 22.55 -16.84 19.56
N THR A 152 22.06 -16.07 20.53
CA THR A 152 22.72 -15.98 21.85
C THR A 152 22.66 -17.31 22.62
N LYS A 153 21.57 -18.08 22.50
CA LYS A 153 21.50 -19.44 23.07
C LYS A 153 22.49 -20.38 22.38
N LYS A 154 22.57 -20.33 21.04
CA LYS A 154 23.50 -21.14 20.25
C LYS A 154 24.95 -20.84 20.62
N THR A 155 25.34 -19.58 20.77
CA THR A 155 26.72 -19.23 21.15
C THR A 155 27.05 -19.68 22.57
N LYS A 156 26.13 -19.52 23.52
CA LYS A 156 26.30 -20.03 24.90
C LYS A 156 26.49 -21.55 24.93
N LEU A 157 25.64 -22.29 24.21
CA LEU A 157 25.75 -23.75 24.10
C LEU A 157 27.05 -24.19 23.40
N ALA A 158 27.49 -23.47 22.37
CA ALA A 158 28.75 -23.76 21.69
C ALA A 158 29.96 -23.56 22.61
N ASN A 159 29.97 -22.48 23.40
CA ASN A 159 31.02 -22.22 24.38
C ASN A 159 31.03 -23.29 25.48
N PHE A 160 29.86 -23.62 26.04
CA PHE A 160 29.72 -24.66 27.05
C PHE A 160 30.21 -26.03 26.53
N LEU A 161 29.87 -26.39 25.30
CA LEU A 161 30.36 -27.62 24.67
C LEU A 161 31.89 -27.62 24.46
N ALA A 162 32.48 -26.47 24.15
CA ALA A 162 33.92 -26.35 24.01
C ALA A 162 34.63 -26.51 25.36
N GLU A 163 34.10 -25.91 26.42
CA GLU A 163 34.61 -26.06 27.80
C GLU A 163 34.50 -27.51 28.29
N GLU A 164 33.36 -28.16 28.10
CA GLU A 164 33.15 -29.57 28.45
C GLU A 164 34.10 -30.51 27.68
N LYS A 165 34.28 -30.29 26.38
CA LYS A 165 35.25 -31.07 25.60
C LYS A 165 36.68 -30.91 26.11
N GLN A 166 37.06 -29.69 26.48
CA GLN A 166 38.40 -29.44 27.04
C GLN A 166 38.57 -30.12 28.40
N SER A 167 37.54 -30.06 29.25
CA SER A 167 37.50 -30.75 30.54
C SER A 167 37.63 -32.26 30.36
N LEU A 168 36.85 -32.85 29.44
CA LEU A 168 36.90 -34.28 29.13
C LEU A 168 38.30 -34.70 28.66
N TYR A 169 38.92 -33.94 27.75
CA TYR A 169 40.27 -34.23 27.26
C TYR A 169 41.31 -34.23 28.40
N THR A 170 41.22 -33.26 29.31
CA THR A 170 42.14 -33.20 30.46
C THR A 170 41.93 -34.35 31.44
N GLN A 171 40.68 -34.78 31.67
CA GLN A 171 40.37 -35.96 32.48
C GLN A 171 40.86 -37.25 31.82
N GLU A 172 40.68 -37.41 30.50
CA GLU A 172 41.21 -38.56 29.76
C GLU A 172 42.73 -38.63 29.85
N GLU A 173 43.43 -37.51 29.73
CA GLU A 173 44.88 -37.43 29.88
C GLU A 173 45.32 -37.83 31.30
N GLN A 174 44.61 -37.36 32.33
CA GLN A 174 44.88 -37.74 33.73
C GLN A 174 44.66 -39.24 33.96
N ILE A 175 43.58 -39.80 33.43
CA ILE A 175 43.29 -41.23 33.50
C ILE A 175 44.40 -42.02 32.82
N GLN A 176 44.86 -41.59 31.63
CA GLN A 176 45.91 -42.28 30.91
C GLN A 176 47.25 -42.25 31.66
N LYS A 177 47.62 -41.10 32.23
CA LYS A 177 48.81 -40.99 33.10
C LYS A 177 48.69 -41.87 34.34
N GLY A 178 47.51 -41.90 34.97
CA GLY A 178 47.22 -42.76 36.11
C GLY A 178 47.36 -44.25 35.78
N LYS A 179 46.84 -44.68 34.62
CA LYS A 179 46.97 -46.07 34.14
C LYS A 179 48.44 -46.44 33.88
N GLN A 180 49.19 -45.59 33.19
CA GLN A 180 50.62 -45.84 32.94
C GLN A 180 51.42 -45.97 34.24
N HIS A 181 51.12 -45.11 35.23
CA HIS A 181 51.76 -45.18 36.54
C HIS A 181 51.40 -46.46 37.29
N LEU A 182 50.14 -46.87 37.22
CA LEU A 182 49.67 -48.12 37.83
C LEU A 182 50.33 -49.34 37.18
N GLU A 183 50.38 -49.40 35.85
CA GLU A 183 51.04 -50.47 35.09
C GLU A 183 52.54 -50.54 35.42
N GLY A 184 53.21 -49.39 35.53
CA GLY A 184 54.60 -49.32 35.96
C GLY A 184 54.83 -49.87 37.37
N LYS A 185 53.94 -49.53 38.32
CA LYS A 185 53.98 -50.07 39.68
C LYS A 185 53.68 -51.56 39.74
N LEU A 186 52.70 -52.05 38.97
CA LEU A 186 52.38 -53.48 38.88
C LEU A 186 53.53 -54.28 38.28
N SER A 187 54.16 -53.77 37.22
CA SER A 187 55.34 -54.39 36.61
C SER A 187 56.51 -54.48 37.60
N ARG A 188 56.77 -53.39 38.35
CA ARG A 188 57.78 -53.39 39.41
C ARG A 188 57.45 -54.36 40.54
N LEU A 189 56.18 -54.43 40.95
CA LEU A 189 55.73 -55.37 41.98
C LEU A 189 55.96 -56.82 41.53
N ASN A 190 55.53 -57.17 40.31
CA ASN A 190 55.72 -58.51 39.76
C ASN A 190 57.21 -58.87 39.68
N LEU A 191 58.06 -57.95 39.21
CA LEU A 191 59.51 -58.16 39.19
C LEU A 191 60.06 -58.41 40.60
N LEU A 192 59.68 -57.60 41.60
CA LEU A 192 60.11 -57.79 42.98
C LEU A 192 59.60 -59.13 43.57
N GLU A 193 58.38 -59.54 43.23
CA GLU A 193 57.85 -60.84 43.63
C GLU A 193 58.59 -62.00 42.99
N ASP A 194 58.94 -61.90 41.71
CA ASP A 194 59.69 -62.92 40.98
C ASP A 194 61.13 -63.02 41.52
N MET A 195 61.80 -61.88 41.75
CA MET A 195 63.12 -61.83 42.40
C MET A 195 63.08 -62.48 43.79
N ARG A 196 62.03 -62.19 44.57
CA ARG A 196 61.82 -62.79 45.90
C ARG A 196 61.62 -64.30 45.82
N LYS A 197 60.76 -64.79 44.91
CA LYS A 197 60.51 -66.24 44.72
C LYS A 197 61.75 -66.97 44.21
N GLY A 198 62.55 -66.32 43.37
CA GLY A 198 63.80 -66.83 42.84
C GLY A 198 64.96 -66.80 43.84
N TYR A 199 64.74 -66.33 45.08
CA TYR A 199 65.77 -66.10 46.08
C TYR A 199 66.99 -65.35 45.50
N GLU A 200 66.74 -64.31 44.69
CA GLU A 200 67.82 -63.47 44.15
C GLU A 200 68.53 -62.71 45.27
N GLY A 201 69.86 -62.61 45.18
CA GLY A 201 70.70 -61.99 46.23
C GLY A 201 71.18 -62.95 47.33
N PHE A 202 70.61 -64.16 47.43
CA PHE A 202 71.15 -65.20 48.31
C PHE A 202 72.38 -65.88 47.69
N TYR A 203 73.32 -66.31 48.53
CA TYR A 203 74.44 -67.15 48.10
C TYR A 203 73.92 -68.44 47.47
N LYS A 204 74.66 -68.96 46.47
CA LYS A 204 74.27 -70.15 45.70
C LYS A 204 73.87 -71.33 46.60
N ALA A 205 74.66 -71.64 47.62
CA ALA A 205 74.36 -72.73 48.55
C ALA A 205 73.03 -72.52 49.32
N VAL A 206 72.75 -71.28 49.76
CA VAL A 206 71.52 -70.96 50.50
C VAL A 206 70.30 -71.04 49.56
N LYS A 207 70.44 -70.55 48.33
CA LYS A 207 69.40 -70.62 47.29
C LYS A 207 69.03 -72.07 46.94
N GLU A 208 70.00 -72.96 46.78
CA GLU A 208 69.74 -74.37 46.48
C GLU A 208 69.04 -75.09 47.64
N ILE A 209 69.38 -74.78 48.90
CA ILE A 209 68.64 -75.32 50.06
C ILE A 209 67.19 -74.81 50.06
N LEU A 210 66.98 -73.50 49.88
CA LEU A 210 65.64 -72.92 49.88
C LEU A 210 64.77 -73.40 48.70
N ALA A 211 65.37 -73.66 47.54
CA ALA A 211 64.70 -74.29 46.40
C ALA A 211 64.39 -75.78 46.67
N ALA A 212 65.32 -76.50 47.31
CA ALA A 212 65.10 -77.88 47.73
C ALA A 212 64.01 -78.00 48.79
N CYS A 213 63.84 -77.03 49.69
CA CYS A 213 62.71 -76.97 50.63
C CYS A 213 61.35 -76.90 49.93
N GLN A 214 61.25 -76.29 48.76
CA GLN A 214 59.98 -76.21 48.02
C GLN A 214 59.56 -77.55 47.39
N SER A 215 60.50 -78.47 47.15
CA SER A 215 60.26 -79.72 46.40
C SER A 215 60.53 -81.00 47.22
N ASN A 216 61.28 -80.92 48.32
CA ASN A 216 61.67 -82.03 49.16
C ASN A 216 61.22 -81.81 50.61
N SER A 217 60.21 -82.58 51.05
CA SER A 217 59.65 -82.47 52.40
C SER A 217 60.63 -82.82 53.51
N VAL A 218 61.62 -83.70 53.24
CA VAL A 218 62.65 -84.07 54.22
C VAL A 218 63.56 -82.89 54.51
N ILE A 219 63.98 -82.17 53.48
CA ILE A 219 64.82 -80.97 53.63
C ILE A 219 64.00 -79.83 54.25
N SER A 220 62.75 -79.64 53.81
CA SER A 220 61.86 -78.63 54.38
C SER A 220 61.61 -78.82 55.88
N SER A 221 61.51 -80.06 56.37
CA SER A 221 61.30 -80.34 57.79
C SER A 221 62.49 -80.00 58.68
N LYS A 222 63.67 -79.81 58.08
CA LYS A 222 64.96 -79.57 58.75
C LYS A 222 65.40 -78.10 58.71
N VAL A 223 64.62 -77.25 58.03
CA VAL A 223 64.91 -75.82 57.84
C VAL A 223 63.78 -75.00 58.45
N CYS A 224 64.09 -74.19 59.46
CA CYS A 224 63.13 -73.25 60.05
C CYS A 224 62.93 -72.01 59.15
N GLY A 225 63.97 -71.61 58.42
CA GLY A 225 63.97 -70.46 57.51
C GLY A 225 65.33 -69.76 57.47
N VAL A 226 65.45 -68.71 56.67
CA VAL A 226 66.60 -67.79 56.74
C VAL A 226 66.32 -66.67 57.72
N VAL A 227 67.35 -66.15 58.39
CA VAL A 227 67.21 -65.06 59.37
C VAL A 227 66.40 -63.89 58.79
N ALA A 228 66.67 -63.49 57.54
CA ALA A 228 65.93 -62.42 56.84
C ALA A 228 64.41 -62.67 56.69
N SER A 229 63.96 -63.93 56.69
CA SER A 229 62.53 -64.30 56.59
C SER A 229 61.85 -64.45 57.95
N LEU A 230 62.64 -64.54 59.04
CA LEU A 230 62.16 -64.85 60.39
C LEU A 230 62.05 -63.61 61.28
N ILE A 231 62.65 -62.49 60.87
CA ILE A 231 62.62 -61.23 61.62
C ILE A 231 61.75 -60.21 60.87
N HIS A 232 60.97 -59.44 61.62
CA HIS A 232 60.23 -58.29 61.11
C HIS A 232 60.79 -57.02 61.76
N VAL A 233 61.20 -56.05 60.95
CA VAL A 233 61.84 -54.81 61.40
C VAL A 233 61.01 -53.63 60.88
N PRO A 234 60.71 -52.62 61.72
CA PRO A 234 60.06 -51.39 61.24
C PRO A 234 60.94 -50.66 60.22
N GLU A 235 60.31 -50.01 59.21
CA GLU A 235 60.98 -49.32 58.09
C GLU A 235 62.07 -48.34 58.57
N GLU A 236 61.82 -47.64 59.67
CA GLU A 236 62.75 -46.67 60.28
C GLU A 236 64.09 -47.27 60.73
N PHE A 237 64.15 -48.60 60.97
CA PHE A 237 65.35 -49.30 61.45
C PHE A 237 65.94 -50.29 60.45
N GLU A 238 65.36 -50.46 59.26
CA GLU A 238 65.79 -51.45 58.28
C GLU A 238 67.28 -51.33 57.94
N THR A 239 67.75 -50.13 57.59
CA THR A 239 69.16 -49.90 57.22
C THR A 239 70.13 -50.19 58.37
N ALA A 240 69.74 -49.87 59.61
CA ALA A 240 70.58 -50.11 60.78
C ALA A 240 70.72 -51.61 61.06
N VAL A 241 69.61 -52.35 61.01
CA VAL A 241 69.60 -53.81 61.23
C VAL A 241 70.31 -54.54 60.08
N GLU A 242 70.12 -54.11 58.83
CA GLU A 242 70.83 -54.65 57.67
C GLU A 242 72.35 -54.49 57.81
N THR A 243 72.80 -53.31 58.22
CA THR A 243 74.23 -53.03 58.38
C THR A 243 74.87 -53.88 59.49
N VAL A 244 74.14 -54.12 60.60
CA VAL A 244 74.65 -54.92 61.73
C VAL A 244 74.69 -56.41 61.41
N LEU A 245 73.64 -56.94 60.77
CA LEU A 245 73.55 -58.37 60.48
C LEU A 245 74.33 -58.75 59.20
N GLY A 246 74.40 -57.87 58.20
CA GLY A 246 75.17 -58.09 56.98
C GLY A 246 74.94 -59.46 56.35
N ALA A 247 76.03 -60.22 56.12
CA ALA A 247 75.97 -61.58 55.58
C ALA A 247 75.20 -62.57 56.47
N SER A 248 75.06 -62.28 57.78
CA SER A 248 74.34 -63.14 58.71
C SER A 248 72.83 -63.20 58.47
N LEU A 249 72.26 -62.26 57.71
CA LEU A 249 70.86 -62.31 57.27
C LEU A 249 70.53 -63.55 56.44
N GLN A 250 71.52 -64.12 55.77
CA GLN A 250 71.35 -65.30 54.91
C GLN A 250 71.56 -66.63 55.66
N HIS A 251 71.86 -66.60 56.96
CA HIS A 251 72.07 -67.83 57.72
C HIS A 251 70.77 -68.63 57.78
N ILE A 252 70.91 -69.95 57.60
CA ILE A 252 69.81 -70.89 57.69
C ILE A 252 69.66 -71.31 59.15
N VAL A 253 68.48 -71.11 59.70
CA VAL A 253 68.13 -71.53 61.06
C VAL A 253 67.60 -72.96 60.99
N THR A 254 68.19 -73.84 61.79
CA THR A 254 67.80 -75.25 61.94
C THR A 254 67.38 -75.49 63.39
N GLN A 255 66.62 -76.57 63.65
CA GLN A 255 66.14 -76.87 65.00
C GLN A 255 67.24 -77.47 65.88
N ASP A 256 68.03 -78.40 65.32
CA ASP A 256 69.08 -79.14 66.03
C ASP A 256 70.36 -79.30 65.17
N GLU A 257 71.50 -79.60 65.79
CA GLU A 257 72.81 -79.73 65.12
C GLU A 257 72.83 -80.83 64.05
N GLU A 258 72.08 -81.92 64.26
CA GLU A 258 72.00 -83.04 63.32
C GLU A 258 71.33 -82.65 61.99
N ASP A 259 70.39 -81.70 62.03
CA ASP A 259 69.75 -81.15 60.84
C ASP A 259 70.71 -80.26 60.05
N ALA A 260 71.54 -79.46 60.73
CA ALA A 260 72.59 -78.69 60.09
C ALA A 260 73.63 -79.59 59.39
N LYS A 261 74.07 -80.67 60.04
CA LYS A 261 74.98 -81.66 59.42
C LYS A 261 74.36 -82.30 58.18
N TYR A 262 73.06 -82.63 58.24
CA TYR A 262 72.32 -83.17 57.10
C TYR A 262 72.31 -82.19 55.91
N LEU A 263 72.01 -80.92 56.14
CA LEU A 263 72.01 -79.90 55.08
C LEU A 263 73.40 -79.67 54.47
N ILE A 264 74.46 -79.70 55.28
CA ILE A 264 75.85 -79.60 54.79
C ILE A 264 76.20 -80.81 53.92
N SER A 265 75.82 -82.02 54.33
CA SER A 265 76.04 -83.23 53.51
C SER A 265 75.29 -83.17 52.19
N PHE A 266 74.04 -82.70 52.21
CA PHE A 266 73.20 -82.50 51.02
C PHE A 266 73.83 -81.51 50.02
N LEU A 267 74.39 -80.41 50.50
CA LEU A 267 75.11 -79.45 49.65
C LEU A 267 76.37 -80.06 49.03
N ARG A 268 77.14 -80.81 49.83
CA ARG A 268 78.40 -81.43 49.40
C ARG A 268 78.19 -82.50 48.34
N ASP A 269 77.18 -83.34 48.52
CA ASP A 269 76.88 -84.48 47.63
C ASP A 269 76.39 -84.00 46.26
N ASN A 270 75.69 -82.87 46.22
CA ASN A 270 75.19 -82.26 44.98
C ASN A 270 76.09 -81.16 44.39
N LYS A 271 77.24 -80.88 45.02
CA LYS A 271 78.21 -79.83 44.60
C LYS A 271 77.57 -78.44 44.46
N TYR A 272 76.68 -78.09 45.38
CA TYR A 272 75.96 -76.81 45.36
C TYR A 272 76.74 -75.64 45.99
N GLY A 273 77.94 -75.90 46.50
CA GLY A 273 78.86 -74.90 47.05
C GLY A 273 79.74 -75.52 48.11
#